data_AF-A0A7V2NHV5-F1
#
_entry.id   AF-A0A7V2NHV5-F1
#
_cell.length_a   1.000
_cell.length_b   1.000
_cell.length_c   1.000
_cell.angle_alpha   90.00
_cell.angle_beta   90.00
_cell.angle_gamma   90.00
#
_symmetry.space_group_name_H-M   'P 1'
#
loop_
_entity.id
_entity.type
_entity.pdbx_description
1 polymer ?
#
loop_
_entity_poly.entity_id
_entity_poly.type
_entity_poly.pdbx_seq_one_letter_code
_entity_poly.pdbx_strand_id
1 'polypeptide(L)'
;MHDPLADILGDDAYGTTRSFQVLDQLFSTGHHGPLAAACEVFLKRLTLLEMVLEEKGISVSEDELTAFLEQHHHEVDEETHKLAQLFFGKVASREGG
;
A
#
# COMPACT_ATOMS: atom_id res chain seq x y z
N MET A 1 -24.01 1.99 -3.85
CA MET A 1 -22.71 2.40 -4.40
C MET A 1 -21.76 1.26 -4.06
N HIS A 2 -21.21 0.57 -5.06
CA HIS A 2 -20.30 -0.56 -4.87
C HIS A 2 -18.94 0.00 -4.51
N ASP A 3 -18.31 -0.46 -3.42
CA ASP A 3 -16.96 -0.07 -3.06
C ASP A 3 -15.98 -1.08 -3.68
N PRO A 4 -15.30 -0.76 -4.79
CA PRO A 4 -14.40 -1.70 -5.46
C PRO A 4 -13.16 -2.00 -4.63
N LEU A 5 -12.81 -1.15 -3.66
CA LEU A 5 -11.69 -1.35 -2.76
C LEU A 5 -12.03 -2.40 -1.68
N ALA A 6 -13.27 -2.40 -1.19
CA ALA A 6 -13.75 -3.43 -0.27
C ALA A 6 -13.71 -4.84 -0.90
N ASP A 7 -13.99 -4.96 -2.20
CA ASP A 7 -13.91 -6.25 -2.92
C ASP A 7 -12.46 -6.76 -3.09
N ILE A 8 -11.51 -5.84 -3.27
CA ILE A 8 -10.09 -6.18 -3.46
C ILE A 8 -9.45 -6.59 -2.13
N LEU A 9 -9.90 -5.98 -1.02
CA LEU A 9 -9.30 -6.18 0.30
C LEU A 9 -10.02 -7.26 1.13
N GLY A 10 -11.26 -7.61 0.81
CA GLY A 10 -12.02 -8.64 1.51
C GLY A 10 -12.30 -8.33 2.99
N ASP A 11 -12.66 -9.34 3.78
CA ASP A 11 -12.87 -9.27 5.24
C ASP A 11 -11.54 -9.21 6.03
N ASP A 12 -10.49 -8.63 5.44
CA ASP A 12 -9.16 -8.61 6.03
C ASP A 12 -9.07 -7.59 7.18
N ALA A 13 -8.25 -7.88 8.20
CA ALA A 13 -8.05 -7.04 9.39
C ALA A 13 -7.62 -5.60 9.05
N TYR A 14 -7.14 -5.40 7.83
CA TYR A 14 -6.70 -4.12 7.28
C TYR A 14 -7.82 -3.24 6.70
N GLY A 15 -9.02 -3.78 6.45
CA GLY A 15 -10.15 -3.07 5.81
C GLY A 15 -10.71 -1.90 6.62
N THR A 16 -10.41 -1.81 7.92
CA THR A 16 -10.83 -0.68 8.80
C THR A 16 -9.66 0.16 9.32
N THR A 17 -8.46 -0.03 8.79
CA THR A 17 -7.25 0.66 9.29
C THR A 17 -7.20 2.13 8.88
N ARG A 18 -6.40 2.93 9.60
CA ARG A 18 -6.17 4.35 9.25
C ARG A 18 -5.47 4.48 7.91
N SER A 19 -4.65 3.50 7.56
CA SER A 19 -4.00 3.36 6.26
C SER A 19 -5.03 3.24 5.14
N PHE A 20 -6.04 2.39 5.32
CA PHE A 20 -7.13 2.24 4.37
C PHE A 20 -7.91 3.54 4.15
N GLN A 21 -8.24 4.28 5.22
CA GLN A 21 -8.97 5.55 5.11
C GLN A 21 -8.22 6.60 4.28
N VAL A 22 -6.90 6.68 4.40
CA VAL A 22 -6.07 7.60 3.59
C VAL A 22 -6.05 7.17 2.13
N LEU A 23 -5.96 5.86 1.86
CA LEU A 23 -6.00 5.33 0.49
C LEU A 23 -7.38 5.52 -0.13
N ASP A 24 -8.46 5.21 0.59
CA ASP A 24 -9.84 5.43 0.13
C ASP A 24 -10.07 6.91 -0.20
N GLN A 25 -9.65 7.83 0.68
CA GLN A 25 -9.72 9.26 0.42
C GLN A 25 -8.93 9.67 -0.83
N LEU A 26 -7.75 9.09 -1.04
CA LEU A 26 -6.94 9.37 -2.23
C LEU A 26 -7.64 8.89 -3.51
N PHE A 27 -8.19 7.68 -3.51
CA PHE A 27 -8.85 7.10 -4.68
C PHE A 27 -10.19 7.77 -4.99
N SER A 28 -10.88 8.31 -3.97
CA SER A 28 -12.15 9.01 -4.14
C SER A 28 -12.01 10.49 -4.48
N THR A 29 -10.87 11.13 -4.16
CA THR A 29 -10.65 12.58 -4.42
C THR A 29 -9.59 12.90 -5.47
N GLY A 30 -8.65 11.99 -5.75
CA GLY A 30 -7.51 12.23 -6.63
C GLY A 30 -7.82 12.02 -8.11
N HIS A 31 -7.07 12.69 -9.01
CA HIS A 31 -7.17 12.42 -10.43
C HIS A 31 -6.54 11.07 -10.81
N HIS A 32 -7.23 10.30 -11.64
CA HIS A 32 -6.83 8.94 -12.02
C HIS A 32 -5.44 8.85 -12.67
N GLY A 33 -5.01 9.90 -13.39
CA GLY A 33 -3.69 9.92 -14.07
C GLY A 33 -2.51 9.96 -13.11
N PRO A 34 -2.39 10.99 -12.25
CA PRO A 34 -1.39 11.06 -11.18
C PRO A 34 -1.40 9.83 -10.26
N LEU A 35 -2.59 9.31 -9.91
CA LEU A 35 -2.75 8.11 -9.11
C LEU A 35 -2.15 6.88 -9.80
N ALA A 36 -2.51 6.64 -11.07
CA ALA A 36 -1.99 5.51 -11.85
C ALA A 36 -0.45 5.57 -11.98
N ALA A 37 0.10 6.75 -12.27
CA ALA A 37 1.54 6.95 -12.36
C ALA A 37 2.27 6.67 -11.02
N ALA A 38 1.63 7.01 -9.90
CA ALA A 38 2.18 6.78 -8.58
C ALA A 38 2.11 5.28 -8.20
N CYS A 39 1.00 4.59 -8.50
CA CYS A 39 0.88 3.14 -8.34
C CYS A 39 1.92 2.40 -9.19
N GLU A 40 2.16 2.82 -10.43
CA GLU A 40 3.16 2.21 -11.32
C GLU A 40 4.58 2.32 -10.73
N VAL A 41 4.93 3.47 -10.13
CA VAL A 41 6.23 3.63 -9.46
C VAL A 41 6.36 2.71 -8.24
N PHE A 42 5.26 2.49 -7.50
CA PHE A 42 5.27 1.61 -6.34
C PHE A 42 5.43 0.14 -6.75
N LEU A 43 4.68 -0.32 -7.76
CA LEU A 43 4.82 -1.67 -8.30
C LEU A 43 6.25 -1.94 -8.79
N LYS A 44 6.87 -0.99 -9.50
CA LYS A 44 8.28 -1.09 -9.93
C LYS A 44 9.24 -1.27 -8.74
N ARG A 45 8.96 -0.64 -7.60
CA ARG A 45 9.79 -0.76 -6.39
C ARG A 45 9.60 -2.11 -5.71
N LEU A 46 8.37 -2.64 -5.67
CA LEU A 46 8.10 -3.98 -5.16
C LEU A 46 8.83 -5.03 -6.00
N THR A 47 8.73 -4.95 -7.34
CA THR A 47 9.46 -5.85 -8.24
C THR A 47 10.98 -5.77 -8.02
N LEU A 48 11.53 -4.56 -7.82
CA LEU A 48 12.95 -4.41 -7.53
C LEU A 48 13.33 -5.07 -6.18
N LEU A 49 12.49 -4.94 -5.16
CA LEU A 49 12.71 -5.58 -3.86
C LEU A 49 12.71 -7.11 -4.01
N GLU A 50 11.73 -7.68 -4.73
CA GLU A 50 11.67 -9.11 -5.02
C GLU A 50 12.94 -9.60 -5.73
N MET A 51 13.40 -8.89 -6.75
CA MET A 51 14.65 -9.22 -7.46
C MET A 51 15.87 -9.20 -6.52
N VAL A 52 15.96 -8.21 -5.63
CA VAL A 52 17.06 -8.12 -4.65
C VAL A 52 17.00 -9.27 -3.65
N LEU A 53 15.81 -9.64 -3.16
CA LEU A 53 15.65 -10.77 -2.25
C LEU A 53 16.07 -12.08 -2.94
N GLU A 54 15.65 -12.29 -4.19
CA GLU A 54 16.06 -13.43 -5.01
C GLU A 54 17.58 -13.48 -5.22
N GLU A 55 18.21 -12.36 -5.60
CA GLU A 55 19.66 -12.27 -5.78
C GLU A 55 20.42 -12.61 -4.49
N LYS A 56 19.86 -12.26 -3.33
CA LYS A 56 20.43 -12.60 -2.01
C LYS A 56 20.10 -14.01 -1.54
N GLY A 57 19.31 -14.78 -2.30
CA GLY A 57 18.85 -16.10 -1.89
C GLY A 57 17.93 -16.05 -0.66
N ILE A 58 17.30 -14.91 -0.40
CA ILE A 58 16.38 -14.72 0.71
C ILE A 58 14.99 -15.12 0.21
N SER A 59 14.50 -16.25 0.72
CA SER A 59 13.10 -16.63 0.56
C SER A 59 12.35 -16.21 1.82
N VAL A 60 11.23 -15.51 1.64
CA VAL A 60 10.30 -15.20 2.72
C VAL A 60 9.22 -16.27 2.69
N SER A 61 9.11 -17.06 3.76
CA SER A 61 8.01 -18.01 3.89
C SER A 61 6.70 -17.26 4.13
N GLU A 62 5.63 -17.69 3.46
CA GLU A 62 4.28 -17.13 3.66
C GLU A 62 3.81 -17.30 5.11
N ASP A 63 4.16 -18.42 5.74
CA ASP A 63 3.85 -18.69 7.16
C ASP A 63 4.61 -17.73 8.09
N GLU A 64 5.90 -17.47 7.80
CA GLU A 64 6.72 -16.55 8.60
C GLU A 64 6.28 -15.10 8.44
N LEU A 65 5.89 -14.72 7.22
CA LEU A 65 5.34 -13.40 6.94
C LEU A 65 4.01 -13.22 7.67
N THR A 66 3.13 -14.21 7.62
CA THR A 66 1.84 -14.17 8.31
C THR A 66 2.04 -14.03 9.82
N ALA A 67 2.89 -14.86 10.42
CA ALA A 67 3.20 -14.78 11.85
C ALA A 67 3.82 -13.42 12.23
N PHE A 68 4.71 -12.88 11.39
CA PHE A 68 5.28 -11.55 11.58
C PHE A 68 4.19 -10.45 11.55
N LEU A 69 3.31 -10.49 10.55
CA LEU A 69 2.23 -9.52 10.39
C LEU A 69 1.25 -9.57 11.57
N GLU A 70 0.90 -10.75 12.06
CA GLU A 70 0.05 -10.91 13.24
C GLU A 70 0.70 -10.31 14.49
N GLN A 71 1.99 -10.62 14.71
CA GLN A 71 2.74 -10.17 15.87
C GLN A 71 3.03 -8.66 15.86
N HIS A 72 3.25 -8.09 14.67
CA HIS A 72 3.67 -6.69 14.48
C HIS A 72 2.61 -5.82 13.81
N HIS A 73 1.34 -6.24 13.79
CA HIS A 73 0.27 -5.60 13.01
C HIS A 73 0.16 -4.09 13.23
N HIS A 74 0.36 -3.61 14.47
CA HIS A 74 0.27 -2.19 14.80
C HIS A 74 1.44 -1.38 14.21
N GLU A 75 2.66 -1.91 14.30
CA GLU A 75 3.86 -1.27 13.75
C GLU A 75 3.80 -1.24 12.22
N VAL A 76 3.30 -2.34 11.63
CA VAL A 76 3.05 -2.43 10.20
C VAL A 76 1.97 -1.44 9.75
N ASP A 77 0.87 -1.28 10.50
CA ASP A 77 -0.16 -0.28 10.18
C ASP A 77 0.40 1.15 10.30
N GLU A 78 1.19 1.47 11.32
CA GLU A 78 1.80 2.80 11.45
C GLU A 78 2.74 3.15 10.29
N GLU A 79 3.60 2.21 9.88
CA GLU A 79 4.49 2.43 8.73
C GLU A 79 3.70 2.48 7.41
N THR A 80 2.66 1.65 7.27
CA THR A 80 1.76 1.68 6.11
C THR A 80 1.01 3.02 6.03
N HIS A 81 0.58 3.57 7.15
CA HIS A 81 -0.09 4.86 7.22
C HIS A 81 0.84 6.00 6.80
N LYS A 82 2.09 6.01 7.28
CA LYS A 82 3.11 6.99 6.88
C LYS A 82 3.37 6.93 5.37
N LEU A 83 3.48 5.71 4.82
CA LEU A 83 3.64 5.52 3.39
C LEU A 83 2.44 6.03 2.60
N ALA A 84 1.21 5.74 3.07
CA ALA A 84 -0.02 6.23 2.45
C ALA A 84 -0.10 7.77 2.46
N GLN A 85 0.30 8.42 3.56
CA GLN A 85 0.36 9.88 3.65
C GLN A 85 1.41 10.49 2.72
N LEU A 86 2.61 9.90 2.65
CA LEU A 86 3.66 10.32 1.71
C LEU A 86 3.22 10.17 0.26
N PHE A 87 2.48 9.09 -0.03
CA PHE A 87 1.89 8.82 -1.33
C PHE A 87 0.86 9.88 -1.69
N PHE A 88 -0.07 10.17 -0.77
CA PHE A 88 -1.07 11.22 -0.94
C PHE A 88 -0.43 12.58 -1.23
N GLY A 89 0.56 12.98 -0.43
CA GLY A 89 1.27 14.25 -0.63
C GLY A 89 1.94 14.35 -2.01
N LYS A 90 2.52 13.26 -2.51
CA LYS A 90 3.15 13.23 -3.85
C LYS A 90 2.14 13.36 -4.97
N VAL A 91 0.99 12.70 -4.87
CA VAL A 91 -0.09 12.80 -5.87
C VAL A 91 -0.65 14.23 -5.87
N ALA A 92 -1.03 14.76 -4.70
CA ALA A 92 -1.56 16.12 -4.57
C ALA A 92 -0.57 17.21 -5.06
N SER A 93 0.73 17.03 -4.78
CA SER A 93 1.76 17.98 -5.24
C SER A 93 1.93 18.04 -6.76
N ARG A 94 1.51 17.01 -7.51
CA ARG A 94 1.55 16.97 -8.97
C ARG A 94 0.32 17.61 -9.62
N GLU A 95 -0.74 17.85 -8.85
CA GLU A 95 -1.99 18.46 -9.34
C GLU A 95 -2.02 19.99 -9.14
N GLY A 96 -1.21 20.53 -8.22
CA GLY A 96 -1.14 21.96 -7.92
C GLY A 96 -0.01 22.75 -8.61
N GLY A 97 0.68 22.15 -9.58
CA GLY A 97 1.80 22.74 -10.30
C GLY A 97 1.48 23.09 -11.76
#